data_AF-A0A3C2B271-F1
#
_entry.id   AF-A0A3C2B271-F1
#
_cell.length_a   1.000
_cell.length_b   1.000
_cell.length_c   1.000
_cell.angle_alpha   90.00
_cell.angle_beta   90.00
_cell.angle_gamma   90.00
#
_symmetry.space_group_name_H-M   'P 1'
#
loop_
_entity.id
_entity.type
_entity.pdbx_description
1 polymer ?
#
loop_
_entity_poly.entity_id
_entity_poly.type
_entity_poly.pdbx_seq_one_letter_code
_entity_poly.pdbx_strand_id
1 'polypeptide(L)'
;MTTETSRRIRSVTWLRTIASGLFGILAVVGLVASLVAVWATNVLYSKDSIAGVVDAALREPEVTDGLATLLTDELLKAVDLQTVLSDQLPDPLAPVVPAIVGGVRSFVKDTFEDVLTSSTTRNTLVTLVEVSHTALVRLLDGDGLGDGFTVTDDEVSVNLLPLLGLGVSALQQNGLLTNLEMPELAVSGNPVDQIAALERATGRDLPESFGQLVLFRGDAVTNGTRIVQTAQHTVVLVRRAIAATMVLTVLSAAAAIALARKRRRAALLVLLATAFVMVVVRAATNAVVAQAPTLALQPGARAAISSTAVSLTSSFITLVTISAVLAVGVAAVVHLTGASAAVAGLRSRAGQASGSVGALMLAHRDTSSIALVGAAALFILLAGFGATQLVVAGILCLAAALVQWWPDRPASAPSVDV
;
A
#
# COMPACT_ATOMS: atom_id res chain seq x y z
N MET A 1 9.10 10.77 -62.08
CA MET A 1 7.87 10.75 -61.26
C MET A 1 7.82 9.56 -60.27
N THR A 2 8.97 8.99 -59.87
CA THR A 2 9.04 7.70 -59.12
C THR A 2 9.76 7.79 -57.77
N THR A 3 10.32 8.95 -57.40
CA THR A 3 11.10 9.13 -56.16
C THR A 3 10.28 9.64 -54.97
N GLU A 4 9.19 10.37 -55.19
CA GLU A 4 8.35 10.89 -54.09
C GLU A 4 7.43 9.85 -53.46
N THR A 5 6.90 8.90 -54.24
CA THR A 5 6.03 7.83 -53.76
C THR A 5 6.76 6.85 -52.82
N SER A 6 8.05 6.60 -53.07
CA SER A 6 8.87 5.74 -52.21
C SER A 6 9.15 6.37 -50.82
N ARG A 7 9.29 7.70 -50.74
CA ARG A 7 9.46 8.42 -49.45
C ARG A 7 8.21 8.35 -48.57
N ARG A 8 7.01 8.48 -49.15
CA ARG A 8 5.74 8.42 -48.40
C ARG A 8 5.43 7.03 -47.83
N ILE A 9 5.79 5.95 -48.54
CA ILE A 9 5.54 4.58 -48.05
C ILE A 9 6.48 4.21 -46.89
N ARG A 10 7.72 4.73 -46.92
CA ARG A 10 8.72 4.51 -45.85
C ARG A 10 8.41 5.31 -44.58
N SER A 11 7.83 6.51 -44.70
CA SER A 11 7.45 7.31 -43.52
C SER A 11 6.29 6.69 -42.75
N VAL A 12 5.23 6.21 -43.43
CA VAL A 12 4.07 5.60 -42.78
C VAL A 12 4.42 4.33 -41.99
N THR A 13 5.39 3.54 -42.46
CA THR A 13 5.84 2.32 -41.77
C THR A 13 6.72 2.61 -40.56
N TRP A 14 7.57 3.64 -40.64
CA TRP A 14 8.39 4.09 -39.52
C TRP A 14 7.56 4.76 -38.41
N LEU A 15 6.61 5.65 -38.75
CA LEU A 15 5.69 6.26 -37.78
C LEU A 15 4.88 5.22 -37.01
N ARG A 16 4.40 4.16 -37.67
CA ARG A 16 3.65 3.07 -37.00
C ARG A 16 4.50 2.28 -36.01
N THR A 17 5.80 2.17 -36.27
CA THR A 17 6.72 1.44 -35.40
C THR A 17 7.04 2.26 -34.15
N ILE A 18 7.30 3.56 -34.31
CA ILE A 18 7.51 4.49 -33.19
C ILE A 18 6.24 4.60 -32.33
N ALA A 19 5.08 4.76 -32.95
CA ALA A 19 3.80 4.85 -32.23
C ALA A 19 3.51 3.57 -31.42
N SER A 20 3.76 2.38 -31.98
CA SER A 20 3.61 1.12 -31.26
C SER A 20 4.55 1.03 -30.04
N GLY A 21 5.80 1.49 -30.17
CA GLY A 21 6.74 1.56 -29.04
C GLY A 21 6.29 2.53 -27.95
N LEU A 22 5.83 3.73 -28.33
CA LEU A 22 5.35 4.74 -27.40
C LEU A 22 4.12 4.27 -26.60
N PHE A 23 3.14 3.66 -27.29
CA PHE A 23 1.98 3.08 -26.61
C PHE A 23 2.34 1.88 -25.73
N GLY A 24 3.37 1.11 -26.11
CA GLY A 24 3.91 0.05 -25.27
C GLY A 24 4.50 0.58 -23.96
N ILE A 25 5.32 1.63 -24.03
CA ILE A 25 5.88 2.28 -22.84
C ILE A 25 4.76 2.87 -21.97
N LEU A 26 3.80 3.57 -22.59
CA LEU A 26 2.67 4.16 -21.88
C LEU A 26 1.82 3.10 -21.17
N ALA A 27 1.62 1.93 -21.79
CA ALA A 27 0.94 0.81 -21.16
C ALA A 27 1.69 0.27 -19.94
N VAL A 28 3.01 0.13 -20.01
CA VAL A 28 3.82 -0.35 -18.87
C VAL A 28 3.78 0.66 -17.72
N VAL A 29 3.98 1.95 -18.01
CA VAL A 29 3.92 3.02 -17.01
C VAL A 29 2.51 3.14 -16.40
N GLY A 30 1.48 3.11 -17.23
CA GLY A 30 0.08 3.15 -16.78
C GLY A 30 -0.29 1.96 -15.89
N LEU A 31 0.28 0.77 -16.17
CA LEU A 31 0.08 -0.42 -15.35
C LEU A 31 0.71 -0.26 -13.97
N VAL A 32 1.94 0.26 -13.88
CA VAL A 32 2.58 0.56 -12.59
C VAL A 32 1.77 1.59 -11.81
N ALA A 33 1.36 2.69 -12.45
CA ALA A 33 0.52 3.72 -11.84
C ALA A 33 -0.81 3.14 -11.34
N SER A 34 -1.44 2.25 -12.11
CA SER A 34 -2.68 1.57 -11.72
C SER A 34 -2.46 0.65 -10.51
N LEU A 35 -1.34 -0.07 -10.46
CA LEU A 35 -1.00 -0.92 -9.30
C LEU A 35 -0.81 -0.10 -8.03
N VAL A 36 -0.08 1.01 -8.13
CA VAL A 36 0.12 1.94 -7.01
C VAL A 36 -1.21 2.53 -6.57
N ALA A 37 -2.07 2.95 -7.50
CA ALA A 37 -3.38 3.49 -7.21
C ALA A 37 -4.29 2.47 -6.51
N VAL A 38 -4.33 1.22 -6.98
CA VAL A 38 -5.10 0.13 -6.35
C VAL A 38 -4.58 -0.18 -4.97
N TRP A 39 -3.26 -0.30 -4.81
CA TRP A 39 -2.64 -0.53 -3.52
C TRP A 39 -2.95 0.62 -2.55
N ALA A 40 -2.78 1.87 -2.96
CA ALA A 40 -3.04 3.03 -2.12
C ALA A 40 -4.51 3.10 -1.70
N THR A 41 -5.44 2.83 -2.62
CA THR A 41 -6.87 2.78 -2.31
C THR A 41 -7.16 1.66 -1.31
N ASN A 42 -6.62 0.46 -1.54
CA ASN A 42 -6.81 -0.67 -0.62
C ASN A 42 -6.24 -0.39 0.76
N VAL A 43 -5.04 0.21 0.85
CA VAL A 43 -4.42 0.55 2.14
C VAL A 43 -5.19 1.64 2.87
N LEU A 44 -5.52 2.73 2.18
CA LEU A 44 -6.14 3.91 2.80
C LEU A 44 -7.60 3.67 3.19
N TYR A 45 -8.32 2.81 2.45
CA TYR A 45 -9.73 2.51 2.71
C TYR A 45 -9.95 1.20 3.48
N SER A 46 -8.90 0.39 3.71
CA SER A 46 -9.03 -0.85 4.48
C SER A 46 -8.91 -0.57 5.97
N LYS A 47 -10.00 -0.79 6.69
CA LYS A 47 -10.01 -0.86 8.15
C LYS A 47 -8.99 -1.87 8.69
N ASP A 48 -8.88 -3.05 8.05
CA ASP A 48 -8.01 -4.14 8.50
C ASP A 48 -6.52 -3.78 8.34
N SER A 49 -6.16 -3.00 7.30
CA SER A 49 -4.78 -2.54 7.10
C SER A 49 -4.36 -1.54 8.17
N ILE A 50 -5.23 -0.57 8.48
CA ILE A 50 -4.96 0.43 9.54
C ILE A 50 -4.92 -0.26 10.91
N ALA A 51 -5.88 -1.14 11.20
CA ALA A 51 -5.94 -1.94 12.40
C ALA A 51 -4.66 -2.77 12.61
N GLY A 52 -4.23 -3.48 11.57
CA GLY A 52 -3.01 -4.29 11.60
C GLY A 52 -1.74 -3.46 11.81
N VAL A 53 -1.70 -2.22 11.30
CA VAL A 53 -0.59 -1.28 11.54
C VAL A 53 -0.55 -0.85 13.00
N VAL A 54 -1.68 -0.44 13.57
CA VAL A 54 -1.77 0.00 14.97
C VAL A 54 -1.45 -1.16 15.92
N ASP A 55 -2.01 -2.34 15.66
CA ASP A 55 -1.74 -3.57 16.41
C ASP A 55 -0.26 -3.97 16.35
N ALA A 56 0.36 -3.90 15.17
CA ALA A 56 1.80 -4.14 15.02
C ALA A 56 2.64 -3.11 15.80
N ALA A 57 2.28 -1.83 15.74
CA ALA A 57 2.98 -0.78 16.48
C ALA A 57 2.85 -0.95 18.00
N LEU A 58 1.68 -1.32 18.50
CA LEU A 58 1.44 -1.58 19.93
C LEU A 58 2.12 -2.85 20.47
N ARG A 59 2.69 -3.70 19.60
CA ARG A 59 3.53 -4.84 20.01
C ARG A 59 4.99 -4.46 20.23
N GLU A 60 5.42 -3.31 19.73
CA GLU A 60 6.81 -2.88 19.88
C GLU A 60 7.01 -2.23 21.26
N PRO A 61 7.90 -2.77 22.12
CA PRO A 61 8.11 -2.26 23.48
C PRO A 61 8.49 -0.78 23.52
N GLU A 62 9.25 -0.33 22.52
CA GLU A 62 9.71 1.05 22.38
C GLU A 62 8.56 2.03 22.09
N VAL A 63 7.48 1.55 21.46
CA VAL A 63 6.27 2.34 21.18
C VAL A 63 5.40 2.42 22.42
N THR A 64 5.23 1.32 23.14
CA THR A 64 4.45 1.30 24.38
C THR A 64 5.13 2.13 25.48
N ASP A 65 6.45 2.06 25.62
CA ASP A 65 7.22 2.89 26.56
C ASP A 65 7.11 4.40 26.24
N GLY A 66 7.24 4.76 24.96
CA GLY A 66 7.08 6.13 24.49
C GLY A 66 5.67 6.67 24.73
N LEU A 67 4.65 5.86 24.45
CA LEU A 67 3.24 6.22 24.67
C LEU A 67 2.91 6.32 26.17
N ALA A 68 3.39 5.40 27.00
CA ALA A 68 3.22 5.45 28.45
C ALA A 68 3.87 6.73 29.03
N THR A 69 5.07 7.08 28.58
CA THR A 69 5.75 8.31 28.98
C THR A 69 4.94 9.55 28.61
N LEU A 70 4.42 9.61 27.37
CA LEU A 70 3.60 10.73 26.90
C LEU A 70 2.32 10.87 27.72
N LEU A 71 1.60 9.77 27.94
CA LEU A 71 0.34 9.75 28.70
C LEU A 71 0.57 10.14 30.16
N THR A 72 1.64 9.66 30.79
CA THR A 72 2.04 10.06 32.14
C THR A 72 2.33 11.54 32.22
N ASP A 73 3.09 12.10 31.28
CA ASP A 73 3.46 13.51 31.28
C ASP A 73 2.23 14.42 31.09
N GLU A 74 1.31 14.06 30.19
CA GLU A 74 0.04 14.79 30.03
C GLU A 74 -0.85 14.68 31.27
N LEU A 75 -0.96 13.50 31.89
CA LEU A 75 -1.75 13.32 33.11
C LEU A 75 -1.21 14.16 34.27
N LEU A 76 0.10 14.10 34.51
CA LEU A 76 0.72 14.84 35.62
C LEU A 76 0.66 16.35 35.40
N LYS A 77 0.76 16.79 34.14
CA LYS A 77 0.60 18.19 33.77
C LYS A 77 -0.83 18.68 33.97
N ALA A 78 -1.85 17.87 33.65
CA ALA A 78 -3.25 18.22 33.84
C ALA A 78 -3.64 18.33 35.33
N VAL A 79 -3.07 17.48 36.18
CA VAL A 79 -3.28 17.51 37.64
C VAL A 79 -2.44 18.61 38.32
N ASP A 80 -1.39 19.09 37.66
CA ASP A 80 -0.36 19.98 38.22
C ASP A 80 0.13 19.53 39.60
N LEU A 81 0.52 18.26 39.65
CA LEU A 81 0.79 17.55 40.90
C LEU A 81 1.83 18.26 41.79
N GLN A 82 2.79 18.96 41.16
CA GLN A 82 3.82 19.68 41.88
C GLN A 82 3.26 20.89 42.65
N THR A 83 2.33 21.63 42.04
CA THR A 83 1.63 22.75 42.70
C THR A 83 0.75 22.23 43.82
N VAL A 84 -0.04 21.17 43.58
CA VAL A 84 -0.93 20.58 44.59
C VAL A 84 -0.16 20.08 45.82
N LEU A 85 0.99 19.42 45.61
CA LEU A 85 1.83 18.96 46.72
C LEU A 85 2.48 20.14 47.47
N SER A 86 2.93 21.16 46.75
CA SER A 86 3.58 22.33 47.38
C SER A 86 2.60 23.14 48.25
N ASP A 87 1.32 23.20 47.87
CA ASP A 87 0.30 23.94 48.60
C ASP A 87 -0.22 23.19 49.84
N GLN A 88 -0.12 21.86 49.85
CA GLN A 88 -0.67 20.99 50.92
C GLN A 88 0.41 20.52 51.92
N LEU A 89 1.69 20.51 51.54
CA LEU A 89 2.76 20.07 52.42
C LEU A 89 3.33 21.21 53.28
N PRO A 90 3.60 20.96 54.58
CA PRO A 90 4.35 21.89 55.43
C PRO A 90 5.75 22.21 54.89
N ASP A 91 6.24 23.45 55.07
CA ASP A 91 7.55 23.93 54.61
C ASP A 91 8.74 22.97 54.84
N PRO A 92 8.85 22.25 55.98
CA PRO A 92 9.96 21.30 56.20
C PRO A 92 10.01 20.12 55.21
N LEU A 93 8.89 19.80 54.56
CA LEU A 93 8.76 18.67 53.63
C LEU A 93 8.84 19.08 52.15
N ALA A 94 8.87 20.39 51.86
CA ALA A 94 9.04 20.93 50.51
C ALA A 94 10.24 20.32 49.73
N PRO A 95 11.40 20.02 50.35
CA PRO A 95 12.53 19.41 49.64
C PRO A 95 12.27 17.98 49.13
N VAL A 96 11.27 17.28 49.68
CA VAL A 96 10.95 15.88 49.32
C VAL A 96 9.95 15.81 48.15
N VAL A 97 9.28 16.92 47.83
CA VAL A 97 8.27 17.01 46.75
C VAL A 97 8.78 16.46 45.42
N PRO A 98 10.00 16.79 44.92
CA PRO A 98 10.49 16.23 43.67
C PRO A 98 10.63 14.69 43.69
N ALA A 99 10.99 14.10 44.83
CA ALA A 99 11.10 12.66 44.98
C ALA A 99 9.74 11.97 44.99
N ILE A 100 8.73 12.59 45.63
CA ILE A 100 7.34 12.11 45.62
C ILE A 100 6.77 12.18 44.21
N VAL A 101 6.94 13.31 43.52
CA VAL A 101 6.50 13.47 42.12
C VAL A 101 7.19 12.45 41.21
N GLY A 102 8.50 12.22 41.39
CA GLY A 102 9.23 11.18 40.67
C GLY A 102 8.69 9.77 40.90
N GLY A 103 8.38 9.42 42.16
CA GLY A 103 7.78 8.13 42.51
C GLY A 103 6.39 7.93 41.91
N VAL A 104 5.53 8.96 42.00
CA VAL A 104 4.19 8.93 41.38
C VAL A 104 4.31 8.82 39.85
N ARG A 105 5.21 9.57 39.23
CA ARG A 105 5.48 9.49 37.79
C ARG A 105 5.88 8.07 37.37
N SER A 106 6.78 7.43 38.12
CA SER A 106 7.20 6.05 37.82
C SER A 106 6.03 5.08 37.94
N PHE A 107 5.29 5.12 39.06
CA PHE A 107 4.15 4.24 39.28
C PHE A 107 3.06 4.38 38.20
N VAL A 108 2.73 5.62 37.82
CA VAL A 108 1.76 5.92 36.77
C VAL A 108 2.25 5.42 35.41
N LYS A 109 3.53 5.64 35.08
CA LYS A 109 4.14 5.14 33.85
C LYS A 109 4.07 3.61 33.78
N ASP A 110 4.48 2.93 34.85
CA ASP A 110 4.49 1.46 34.91
C ASP A 110 3.06 0.91 34.76
N THR A 111 2.08 1.57 35.39
CA THR A 111 0.66 1.22 35.23
C THR A 111 0.18 1.39 33.79
N PHE A 112 0.53 2.48 33.12
CA PHE A 112 0.16 2.68 31.72
C PHE A 112 0.86 1.67 30.80
N GLU A 113 2.11 1.31 31.09
CA GLU A 113 2.85 0.29 30.34
C GLU A 113 2.17 -1.09 30.44
N ASP A 114 1.76 -1.49 31.64
CA ASP A 114 1.01 -2.73 31.89
C ASP A 114 -0.37 -2.72 31.20
N VAL A 115 -1.07 -1.59 31.24
CA VAL A 115 -2.37 -1.44 30.58
C VAL A 115 -2.23 -1.51 29.06
N LEU A 116 -1.23 -0.84 28.48
CA LEU A 116 -0.98 -0.81 27.04
C LEU A 116 -0.49 -2.15 26.48
N THR A 117 0.20 -2.94 27.29
CA THR A 117 0.64 -4.30 26.91
C THR A 117 -0.47 -5.34 27.03
N SER A 118 -1.55 -5.06 27.75
CA SER A 118 -2.69 -5.98 27.87
C SER A 118 -3.38 -6.23 26.50
N SER A 119 -3.80 -7.47 26.25
CA SER A 119 -4.50 -7.84 25.01
C SER A 119 -5.87 -7.19 24.90
N THR A 120 -6.57 -7.02 26.02
CA THR A 120 -7.89 -6.37 26.08
C THR A 120 -7.80 -4.91 25.63
N THR A 121 -6.90 -4.11 26.22
CA THR A 121 -6.72 -2.71 25.83
C THR A 121 -6.29 -2.58 24.38
N ARG A 122 -5.36 -3.42 23.90
CA ARG A 122 -4.95 -3.41 22.49
C ARG A 122 -6.11 -3.69 21.55
N ASN A 123 -6.93 -4.71 21.81
CA ASN A 123 -8.09 -5.02 20.98
C ASN A 123 -9.11 -3.88 20.97
N THR A 124 -9.35 -3.22 22.11
CA THR A 124 -10.27 -2.08 22.17
C THR A 124 -9.72 -0.87 21.44
N LEU A 125 -8.43 -0.56 21.56
CA LEU A 125 -7.79 0.51 20.79
C LEU A 125 -7.87 0.24 19.28
N VAL A 126 -7.59 -0.99 18.86
CA VAL A 126 -7.72 -1.40 17.45
C VAL A 126 -9.16 -1.22 16.97
N THR A 127 -10.14 -1.69 17.74
CA THR A 127 -11.57 -1.53 17.41
C THR A 127 -11.98 -0.06 17.32
N LEU A 128 -11.49 0.78 18.24
CA LEU A 128 -11.78 2.20 18.24
C LEU A 128 -11.23 2.90 16.99
N VAL A 129 -10.01 2.54 16.59
CA VAL A 129 -9.39 3.04 15.35
C VAL A 129 -10.19 2.56 14.13
N GLU A 130 -10.64 1.31 14.09
CA GLU A 130 -11.47 0.78 13.00
C GLU A 130 -12.79 1.53 12.86
N VAL A 131 -13.48 1.77 13.97
CA VAL A 131 -14.76 2.51 13.98
C VAL A 131 -14.54 3.95 13.54
N SER A 132 -13.51 4.61 14.06
CA SER A 132 -13.17 6.00 13.70
C SER A 132 -12.78 6.12 12.22
N HIS A 133 -11.99 5.18 11.71
CA HIS A 133 -11.59 5.13 10.30
C HIS A 133 -12.80 4.88 9.39
N THR A 134 -13.68 3.94 9.75
CA THR A 134 -14.89 3.64 8.99
C THR A 134 -15.81 4.87 8.89
N ALA A 135 -15.98 5.60 9.99
CA ALA A 135 -16.77 6.82 10.01
C ALA A 135 -16.14 7.93 9.15
N LEU A 136 -14.81 8.09 9.20
CA LEU A 136 -14.09 9.02 8.35
C LEU A 136 -14.27 8.69 6.86
N VAL A 137 -14.15 7.41 6.48
CA VAL A 137 -14.33 6.96 5.10
C VAL A 137 -15.75 7.22 4.61
N ARG A 138 -16.78 6.89 5.40
CA ARG A 138 -18.18 7.16 5.05
C ARG A 138 -18.45 8.66 4.87
N LEU A 139 -17.87 9.48 5.74
CA LEU A 139 -17.95 10.94 5.61
C LEU A 139 -17.32 11.42 4.29
N LEU A 140 -16.16 10.86 3.91
CA LEU A 140 -15.46 11.19 2.66
C LEU A 140 -16.17 10.67 1.40
N ASP A 141 -16.91 9.57 1.50
CA ASP A 141 -17.71 9.02 0.41
C ASP A 141 -19.06 9.74 0.24
N GLY A 142 -19.45 10.57 1.21
CA GLY A 142 -20.71 11.31 1.22
C GLY A 142 -21.90 10.52 1.75
N ASP A 143 -21.64 9.37 2.38
CA ASP A 143 -22.66 8.47 2.96
C ASP A 143 -23.10 8.91 4.38
N GLY A 144 -22.56 10.01 4.90
CA GLY A 144 -22.85 10.55 6.23
C GLY A 144 -22.03 9.90 7.35
N LEU A 145 -22.39 10.18 8.60
CA LEU A 145 -21.81 9.53 9.78
C LEU A 145 -22.67 8.31 10.16
N GLY A 146 -22.05 7.15 10.35
CA GLY A 146 -22.75 5.91 10.70
C GLY A 146 -23.14 5.79 12.18
N ASP A 147 -23.69 4.64 12.56
CA ASP A 147 -23.98 4.30 13.97
C ASP A 147 -22.72 4.50 14.85
N GLY A 148 -22.86 5.26 15.95
CA GLY A 148 -21.78 5.64 16.86
C GLY A 148 -21.37 7.12 16.81
N PHE A 149 -21.95 7.90 15.89
CA PHE A 149 -21.72 9.34 15.74
C PHE A 149 -23.08 10.05 15.64
N THR A 150 -23.33 11.02 16.53
CA THR A 150 -24.52 11.86 16.51
C THR A 150 -24.14 13.26 16.06
N VAL A 151 -24.78 13.74 14.99
CA VAL A 151 -24.75 15.17 14.63
C VAL A 151 -25.92 15.83 15.34
N THR A 152 -25.62 16.44 16.48
CA THR A 152 -26.58 17.27 17.21
C THR A 152 -25.97 18.66 17.29
N ASP A 153 -26.72 19.68 16.86
CA ASP A 153 -26.37 21.11 17.02
C ASP A 153 -24.97 21.54 16.53
N ASP A 154 -24.65 21.29 15.25
CA ASP A 154 -23.38 21.70 14.62
C ASP A 154 -22.11 21.13 15.30
N GLU A 155 -22.18 19.92 15.85
CA GLU A 155 -20.99 19.22 16.38
C GLU A 155 -20.81 17.82 15.76
N VAL A 156 -19.54 17.45 15.57
CA VAL A 156 -19.14 16.07 15.24
C VAL A 156 -18.34 15.54 16.42
N SER A 157 -18.87 14.52 17.10
CA SER A 157 -18.25 13.94 18.29
C SER A 157 -17.95 12.44 18.13
N VAL A 158 -16.89 11.96 18.78
CA VAL A 158 -16.50 10.54 18.84
C VAL A 158 -16.91 9.96 20.19
N ASN A 159 -17.59 8.81 20.21
CA ASN A 159 -17.92 8.10 21.45
C ASN A 159 -16.66 7.47 22.09
N LEU A 160 -16.23 7.99 23.25
CA LEU A 160 -15.12 7.47 24.05
C LEU A 160 -15.58 6.75 25.33
N LEU A 161 -16.88 6.58 25.55
CA LEU A 161 -17.43 5.84 26.70
C LEU A 161 -16.81 4.44 26.91
N PRO A 162 -16.54 3.64 25.87
CA PRO A 162 -15.88 2.34 26.03
C PRO A 162 -14.50 2.43 26.70
N LEU A 163 -13.73 3.48 26.41
CA LEU A 163 -12.42 3.69 27.03
C LEU A 163 -12.56 4.04 28.51
N LEU A 164 -13.59 4.80 28.89
CA LEU A 164 -13.91 5.07 30.28
C LEU A 164 -14.30 3.78 31.02
N GLY A 165 -15.06 2.90 30.36
CA GLY A 165 -15.36 1.55 30.85
C GLY A 165 -14.09 0.78 31.22
N LEU A 166 -13.12 0.72 30.31
CA LEU A 166 -11.84 0.06 30.56
C LEU A 166 -11.05 0.70 31.70
N GLY A 167 -11.01 2.03 31.76
CA GLY A 167 -10.31 2.75 32.83
C GLY A 167 -10.90 2.45 34.21
N VAL A 168 -12.22 2.45 34.34
CA VAL A 168 -12.90 2.08 35.59
C VAL A 168 -12.64 0.62 35.95
N SER A 169 -12.70 -0.30 34.99
CA SER A 169 -12.36 -1.71 35.24
C SER A 169 -10.90 -1.90 35.67
N ALA A 170 -9.95 -1.13 35.13
CA ALA A 170 -8.56 -1.16 35.56
C ALA A 170 -8.39 -0.65 37.00
N LEU A 171 -9.12 0.40 37.38
CA LEU A 171 -9.15 0.91 38.76
C LEU A 171 -9.75 -0.11 39.73
N GLN A 172 -10.81 -0.81 39.32
CA GLN A 172 -11.42 -1.91 40.09
C GLN A 172 -10.48 -3.06 40.37
N GLN A 173 -9.68 -3.44 39.37
CA GLN A 173 -8.65 -4.47 39.54
C GLN A 173 -7.55 -4.05 40.53
N ASN A 174 -7.34 -2.75 40.71
CA ASN A 174 -6.41 -2.17 41.69
C ASN A 174 -7.09 -1.82 43.02
N GLY A 175 -8.32 -2.31 43.26
CA GLY A 175 -9.04 -2.15 44.53
C GLY A 175 -9.78 -0.82 44.71
N LEU A 176 -9.84 0.01 43.66
CA LEU A 176 -10.56 1.29 43.67
C LEU A 176 -11.90 1.14 42.94
N LEU A 177 -12.97 1.82 43.37
CA LEU A 177 -14.29 1.78 42.71
C LEU A 177 -14.96 0.37 42.64
N THR A 178 -14.59 -0.56 43.53
CA THR A 178 -15.09 -1.94 43.56
C THR A 178 -16.59 -2.09 43.79
N ASN A 179 -17.26 -1.05 44.32
CA ASN A 179 -18.70 -1.04 44.59
C ASN A 179 -19.54 -0.53 43.40
N LEU A 180 -18.92 -0.23 42.26
CA LEU A 180 -19.60 0.33 41.10
C LEU A 180 -19.85 -0.76 40.04
N GLU A 181 -21.11 -1.12 39.78
CA GLU A 181 -21.46 -2.03 38.70
C GLU A 181 -21.44 -1.29 37.36
N MET A 182 -20.37 -1.44 36.59
CA MET A 182 -20.25 -0.78 35.29
C MET A 182 -21.11 -1.47 34.22
N PRO A 183 -21.92 -0.72 33.45
CA PRO A 183 -22.64 -1.27 32.31
C PRO A 183 -21.68 -1.58 31.16
N GLU A 184 -22.11 -2.43 30.22
CA GLU A 184 -21.32 -2.73 29.03
C GLU A 184 -21.34 -1.54 28.07
N LEU A 185 -20.17 -0.94 27.81
CA LEU A 185 -19.99 0.22 26.95
C LEU A 185 -19.35 -0.21 25.63
N ALA A 186 -20.18 -0.43 24.62
CA ALA A 186 -19.74 -0.91 23.31
C ALA A 186 -19.26 0.23 22.40
N VAL A 187 -18.18 0.00 21.64
CA VAL A 187 -17.60 1.01 20.72
C VAL A 187 -18.58 1.46 19.62
N SER A 188 -19.43 0.55 19.16
CA SER A 188 -20.45 0.83 18.14
C SER A 188 -21.85 1.08 18.72
N GLY A 189 -21.99 1.23 20.04
CA GLY A 189 -23.29 1.49 20.66
C GLY A 189 -23.66 2.96 20.65
N ASN A 190 -24.96 3.24 20.78
CA ASN A 190 -25.49 4.60 20.84
C ASN A 190 -24.99 5.33 22.10
N PRO A 191 -24.34 6.51 21.97
CA PRO A 191 -23.83 7.28 23.10
C PRO A 191 -24.92 7.65 24.11
N VAL A 192 -26.11 8.02 23.64
CA VAL A 192 -27.22 8.46 24.50
C VAL A 192 -27.68 7.33 25.42
N ASP A 193 -27.83 6.13 24.86
CA ASP A 193 -28.26 4.95 25.62
C ASP A 193 -27.19 4.51 26.63
N GLN A 194 -25.92 4.65 26.27
CA GLN A 194 -24.78 4.33 27.14
C GLN A 194 -24.60 5.33 28.28
N ILE A 195 -24.79 6.63 28.02
CA ILE A 195 -24.78 7.67 29.06
C ILE A 195 -25.92 7.39 30.04
N ALA A 196 -27.15 7.15 29.56
CA ALA A 196 -28.28 6.81 30.42
C ALA A 196 -28.04 5.53 31.24
N ALA A 197 -27.28 4.56 30.71
CA ALA A 197 -26.87 3.38 31.45
C ALA A 197 -25.85 3.69 32.55
N LEU A 198 -24.88 4.55 32.27
CA LEU A 198 -23.91 5.05 33.23
C LEU A 198 -24.55 5.90 34.34
N GLU A 199 -25.52 6.75 34.01
CA GLU A 199 -26.27 7.53 35.00
C GLU A 199 -27.00 6.61 35.99
N ARG A 200 -27.64 5.55 35.49
CA ARG A 200 -28.30 4.53 36.31
C ARG A 200 -27.31 3.77 37.20
N ALA A 201 -26.14 3.42 36.68
CA ALA A 201 -25.12 2.70 37.42
C ALA A 201 -24.40 3.56 38.47
N THR A 202 -24.18 4.84 38.17
CA THR A 202 -23.43 5.77 39.03
C THR A 202 -24.31 6.59 39.95
N GLY A 203 -25.63 6.64 39.70
CA GLY A 203 -26.59 7.45 40.44
C GLY A 203 -26.36 8.96 40.29
N ARG A 204 -25.74 9.40 39.18
CA ARG A 204 -25.40 10.79 38.90
C ARG A 204 -25.98 11.24 37.57
N ASP A 205 -26.43 12.49 37.51
CA ASP A 205 -26.70 13.17 36.24
C ASP A 205 -25.38 13.39 35.51
N LEU A 206 -25.31 12.91 34.27
CA LEU A 206 -24.17 13.09 33.39
C LEU A 206 -24.58 14.03 32.25
N PRO A 207 -23.70 14.96 31.83
CA PRO A 207 -23.99 15.78 30.65
C PRO A 207 -24.29 14.91 29.42
N GLU A 208 -25.15 15.38 28.52
CA GLU A 208 -25.48 14.64 27.28
C GLU A 208 -24.25 14.39 26.37
N SER A 209 -23.20 15.20 26.52
CA SER A 209 -21.92 15.06 25.82
C SER A 209 -20.87 14.27 26.62
N PHE A 210 -21.25 13.62 27.72
CA PHE A 210 -20.31 12.92 28.59
C PHE A 210 -19.63 11.76 27.85
N GLY A 211 -18.30 11.69 27.96
CA GLY A 211 -17.50 10.69 27.25
C GLY A 211 -17.53 10.83 25.72
N GLN A 212 -17.95 11.97 25.18
CA GLN A 212 -17.90 12.27 23.76
C GLN A 212 -16.80 13.29 23.48
N LEU A 213 -15.87 12.97 22.58
CA LEU A 213 -14.84 13.91 22.13
C LEU A 213 -15.36 14.71 20.96
N VAL A 214 -15.69 15.98 21.18
CA VAL A 214 -16.10 16.92 20.13
C VAL A 214 -14.88 17.26 19.27
N LEU A 215 -14.91 16.85 18.00
CA LEU A 215 -13.86 17.14 17.01
C LEU A 215 -14.02 18.54 16.40
N PHE A 216 -15.27 19.00 16.23
CA PHE A 216 -15.59 20.30 15.62
C PHE A 216 -16.78 20.96 16.33
N ARG A 217 -16.70 22.29 16.53
CA ARG A 217 -17.77 23.15 17.10
C ARG A 217 -17.84 24.50 16.37
N GLY A 218 -19.04 25.01 16.13
CA GLY A 218 -19.28 26.39 15.66
C GLY A 218 -18.73 26.72 14.27
N ASP A 219 -18.07 27.88 14.09
CA ASP A 219 -17.53 28.36 12.79
C ASP A 219 -16.55 27.37 12.12
N ALA A 220 -15.95 26.48 12.91
CA ALA A 220 -15.11 25.39 12.44
C ALA A 220 -15.91 24.30 11.70
N VAL A 221 -17.22 24.19 11.92
CA VAL A 221 -18.13 23.26 11.22
C VAL A 221 -18.51 23.84 9.87
N THR A 222 -18.71 25.15 9.75
CA THR A 222 -18.96 25.81 8.46
C THR A 222 -17.72 25.78 7.57
N ASN A 223 -16.52 26.01 8.14
CA ASN A 223 -15.26 25.83 7.44
C ASN A 223 -14.91 24.35 7.21
N GLY A 224 -15.23 23.50 8.17
CA GLY A 224 -15.11 22.04 8.11
C GLY A 224 -15.97 21.47 6.99
N THR A 225 -17.17 22.00 6.77
CA THR A 225 -18.06 21.60 5.67
C THR A 225 -17.41 21.90 4.32
N ARG A 226 -16.73 23.04 4.14
CA ARG A 226 -15.95 23.31 2.91
C ARG A 226 -14.78 22.34 2.74
N ILE A 227 -14.08 22.02 3.82
CA ILE A 227 -12.95 21.08 3.79
C ILE A 227 -13.44 19.68 3.43
N VAL A 228 -14.53 19.23 4.05
CA VAL A 228 -15.17 17.94 3.79
C VAL A 228 -15.71 17.87 2.36
N GLN A 229 -16.41 18.91 1.88
CA GLN A 229 -16.89 18.98 0.50
C GLN A 229 -15.73 18.96 -0.51
N THR A 230 -14.65 19.69 -0.24
CA THR A 230 -13.45 19.69 -1.09
C THR A 230 -12.80 18.31 -1.09
N ALA A 231 -12.74 17.65 0.06
CA ALA A 231 -12.23 16.29 0.19
C ALA A 231 -13.10 15.28 -0.57
N GLN A 232 -14.43 15.34 -0.43
CA GLN A 232 -15.39 14.51 -1.17
C GLN A 232 -15.25 14.69 -2.69
N HIS A 233 -15.20 15.93 -3.17
CA HIS A 233 -14.97 16.20 -4.59
C HIS A 233 -13.62 15.66 -5.08
N THR A 234 -12.58 15.78 -4.25
CA THR A 234 -11.25 15.25 -4.57
C THR A 234 -11.26 13.73 -4.61
N VAL A 235 -11.93 13.05 -3.69
CA VAL A 235 -12.10 11.58 -3.67
C VAL A 235 -12.79 11.10 -4.94
N VAL A 236 -13.88 11.75 -5.36
CA VAL A 236 -14.57 11.39 -6.61
C VAL A 236 -13.67 11.61 -7.83
N LEU A 237 -12.93 12.72 -7.88
CA LEU A 237 -11.97 13.01 -8.95
C LEU A 237 -10.85 11.97 -9.00
N VAL A 238 -10.27 11.62 -7.85
CA VAL A 238 -9.23 10.60 -7.73
C VAL A 238 -9.77 9.26 -8.19
N ARG A 239 -10.96 8.84 -7.73
CA ARG A 239 -11.58 7.57 -8.14
C ARG A 239 -11.81 7.50 -9.65
N ARG A 240 -12.28 8.60 -10.25
CA ARG A 240 -12.43 8.73 -11.71
C ARG A 240 -11.09 8.73 -12.43
N ALA A 241 -10.06 9.39 -11.90
CA ALA A 241 -8.72 9.42 -12.47
C ALA A 241 -8.06 8.03 -12.43
N ILE A 242 -8.27 7.26 -11.35
CA ILE A 242 -7.81 5.87 -11.24
C ILE A 242 -8.48 5.01 -12.31
N ALA A 243 -9.82 5.09 -12.43
CA ALA A 243 -10.56 4.36 -13.45
C ALA A 243 -10.12 4.77 -14.88
N ALA A 244 -9.95 6.06 -15.12
CA ALA A 244 -9.46 6.59 -16.40
C ALA A 244 -8.04 6.09 -16.71
N THR A 245 -7.15 6.03 -15.72
CA THR A 245 -5.78 5.51 -15.87
C THR A 245 -5.80 4.02 -16.21
N MET A 246 -6.66 3.22 -15.58
CA MET A 246 -6.82 1.80 -15.92
C MET A 246 -7.32 1.62 -17.35
N VAL A 247 -8.36 2.36 -17.75
CA VAL A 247 -8.89 2.31 -19.12
C VAL A 247 -7.83 2.74 -20.14
N LEU A 248 -7.12 3.84 -19.86
CA LEU A 248 -6.05 4.34 -20.72
C LEU A 248 -4.90 3.32 -20.85
N THR A 249 -4.58 2.60 -19.77
CA THR A 249 -3.56 1.55 -19.76
C THR A 249 -3.97 0.40 -20.70
N VAL A 250 -5.20 -0.09 -20.57
CA VAL A 250 -5.73 -1.17 -21.42
C VAL A 250 -5.79 -0.74 -22.89
N LEU A 251 -6.27 0.48 -23.15
CA LEU A 251 -6.30 1.04 -24.51
C LEU A 251 -4.90 1.21 -25.09
N SER A 252 -3.94 1.65 -24.30
CA SER A 252 -2.54 1.78 -24.73
C SER A 252 -1.92 0.42 -25.06
N ALA A 253 -2.18 -0.61 -24.24
CA ALA A 253 -1.74 -1.97 -24.52
C ALA A 253 -2.37 -2.51 -25.82
N ALA A 254 -3.67 -2.31 -26.01
CA ALA A 254 -4.38 -2.72 -27.22
C ALA A 254 -3.87 -1.98 -28.46
N ALA A 255 -3.64 -0.66 -28.36
CA ALA A 255 -3.07 0.15 -29.44
C ALA A 255 -1.65 -0.29 -29.81
N ALA A 256 -0.80 -0.58 -28.81
CA ALA A 256 0.55 -1.08 -29.03
C ALA A 256 0.53 -2.37 -29.87
N ILE A 257 -0.39 -3.29 -29.56
CA ILE A 257 -0.55 -4.56 -30.28
C ILE A 257 -1.18 -4.34 -31.67
N ALA A 258 -2.19 -3.48 -31.78
CA ALA A 258 -2.91 -3.25 -33.04
C ALA A 258 -2.05 -2.56 -34.10
N LEU A 259 -1.22 -1.58 -33.70
CA LEU A 259 -0.34 -0.85 -34.61
C LEU A 259 0.86 -1.69 -35.08
N ALA A 260 1.27 -2.68 -34.30
CA ALA A 260 2.42 -3.51 -34.58
C ALA A 260 2.25 -4.38 -35.84
N ARG A 261 3.24 -4.32 -36.73
CA ARG A 261 3.28 -5.15 -37.95
C ARG A 261 3.42 -6.64 -37.64
N LYS A 262 4.08 -7.00 -36.53
CA LYS A 262 4.15 -8.37 -35.98
C LYS A 262 3.49 -8.39 -34.60
N ARG A 263 2.15 -8.45 -34.56
CA ARG A 263 1.32 -8.36 -33.32
C ARG A 263 1.83 -9.25 -32.17
N ARG A 264 2.30 -10.46 -32.48
CA ARG A 264 2.86 -11.41 -31.51
C ARG A 264 4.16 -10.94 -30.88
N ARG A 265 5.09 -10.39 -31.68
CA ARG A 265 6.37 -9.88 -31.17
C ARG A 265 6.15 -8.65 -30.29
N ALA A 266 5.24 -7.77 -30.68
CA ALA A 266 4.87 -6.61 -29.85
C ALA A 266 4.22 -7.02 -28.53
N ALA A 267 3.30 -8.00 -28.54
CA ALA A 267 2.70 -8.51 -27.31
C ALA A 267 3.75 -9.14 -26.37
N LEU A 268 4.66 -9.96 -26.89
CA LEU A 268 5.75 -10.55 -26.09
C LEU A 268 6.68 -9.48 -25.51
N LEU A 269 7.04 -8.46 -26.29
CA LEU A 269 7.89 -7.35 -25.82
C LEU A 269 7.22 -6.54 -24.71
N VAL A 270 5.92 -6.23 -24.84
CA VAL A 270 5.18 -5.51 -23.79
C VAL A 270 5.10 -6.35 -22.51
N LEU A 271 4.76 -7.64 -22.61
CA LEU A 271 4.68 -8.52 -21.43
C LEU A 271 6.03 -8.68 -20.73
N LEU A 272 7.11 -8.83 -21.49
CA LEU A 272 8.47 -8.97 -20.96
C LEU A 272 8.96 -7.65 -20.35
N ALA A 273 8.65 -6.51 -20.98
CA ALA A 273 8.92 -5.19 -20.42
C ALA A 273 8.15 -4.95 -19.11
N THR A 274 6.88 -5.34 -19.04
CA THR A 274 6.09 -5.30 -17.80
C THR A 274 6.73 -6.14 -16.70
N ALA A 275 7.11 -7.39 -16.99
CA ALA A 275 7.77 -8.26 -16.01
C ALA A 275 9.10 -7.65 -15.51
N PHE A 276 9.91 -7.10 -16.42
CA PHE A 276 11.15 -6.42 -16.08
C PHE A 276 10.90 -5.19 -15.18
N VAL A 277 9.96 -4.33 -15.55
CA VAL A 277 9.63 -3.13 -14.76
C VAL A 277 9.09 -3.51 -13.38
N MET A 278 8.28 -4.55 -13.25
CA MET A 278 7.81 -5.05 -11.94
C MET A 278 8.98 -5.48 -11.04
N VAL A 279 9.99 -6.14 -11.60
CA VAL A 279 11.21 -6.53 -10.87
C VAL A 279 11.97 -5.29 -10.40
N VAL A 280 12.11 -4.28 -11.26
CA VAL A 280 12.77 -3.00 -10.92
C VAL A 280 12.00 -2.27 -9.82
N VAL A 281 10.67 -2.17 -9.94
CA VAL A 281 9.80 -1.55 -8.92
C VAL A 281 9.96 -2.26 -7.58
N ARG A 282 9.90 -3.60 -7.56
CA ARG A 282 10.09 -4.39 -6.34
C ARG A 282 11.46 -4.13 -5.70
N ALA A 283 12.53 -4.10 -6.50
CA ALA A 283 13.87 -3.82 -6.01
C ALA A 283 14.01 -2.40 -5.46
N ALA A 284 13.45 -1.42 -6.17
CA ALA A 284 13.44 -0.02 -5.73
C ALA A 284 12.68 0.13 -4.40
N THR A 285 11.49 -0.48 -4.26
CA THR A 285 10.73 -0.44 -3.01
C THR A 285 11.49 -1.07 -1.85
N ASN A 286 12.10 -2.24 -2.04
CA ASN A 286 12.94 -2.87 -1.01
C ASN A 286 14.13 -2.00 -0.59
N ALA A 287 14.78 -1.35 -1.56
CA ALA A 287 15.89 -0.45 -1.29
C ALA A 287 15.47 0.80 -0.51
N VAL A 288 14.26 1.32 -0.77
CA VAL A 288 13.68 2.45 -0.02
C VAL A 288 13.34 2.03 1.41
N VAL A 289 12.70 0.88 1.60
CA VAL A 289 12.34 0.39 2.95
C VAL A 289 13.57 0.11 3.80
N ALA A 290 14.64 -0.44 3.21
CA ALA A 290 15.90 -0.66 3.92
C ALA A 290 16.54 0.64 4.45
N GLN A 291 16.24 1.78 3.84
CA GLN A 291 16.77 3.10 4.24
C GLN A 291 15.84 3.86 5.18
N ALA A 292 14.54 3.50 5.23
CA ALA A 292 13.52 4.20 6.02
C ALA A 292 13.89 4.43 7.50
N PRO A 293 14.54 3.49 8.22
CA PRO A 293 14.90 3.70 9.61
C PRO A 293 15.82 4.91 9.83
N THR A 294 16.65 5.26 8.85
CA THR A 294 17.65 6.33 9.02
C THR A 294 17.04 7.73 9.20
N LEU A 295 15.77 7.93 8.82
CA LEU A 295 15.11 9.24 8.80
C LEU A 295 14.44 9.65 10.12
N ALA A 296 14.19 8.72 11.05
CA ALA A 296 13.57 9.03 12.33
C ALA A 296 14.60 9.34 13.42
N LEU A 297 14.36 10.42 14.17
CA LEU A 297 15.24 10.95 15.22
C LEU A 297 15.05 10.28 16.59
N GLN A 298 13.91 9.62 16.83
CA GLN A 298 13.58 8.96 18.10
C GLN A 298 13.51 7.42 17.95
N PRO A 299 13.99 6.64 18.93
CA PRO A 299 13.96 5.17 18.90
C PRO A 299 12.55 4.58 18.74
N GLY A 300 11.58 4.99 19.57
CA GLY A 300 10.20 4.49 19.48
C GLY A 300 9.50 4.83 18.15
N ALA A 301 9.77 6.03 17.60
CA ALA A 301 9.27 6.40 16.28
C ALA A 301 9.90 5.56 15.16
N ARG A 302 11.18 5.16 15.28
CA ARG A 302 11.82 4.24 14.33
C ARG A 302 11.14 2.87 14.32
N ALA A 303 10.88 2.29 15.48
CA ALA A 303 10.23 0.98 15.57
C ALA A 303 8.83 1.02 14.94
N ALA A 304 8.00 1.98 15.32
CA ALA A 304 6.65 2.16 14.74
C ALA A 304 6.68 2.37 13.22
N ILE A 305 7.58 3.23 12.72
CA ILE A 305 7.70 3.49 11.28
C ILE A 305 8.18 2.24 10.55
N SER A 306 9.12 1.47 11.13
CA SER A 306 9.64 0.26 10.50
C SER A 306 8.59 -0.84 10.40
N SER A 307 7.82 -1.09 11.47
CA SER A 307 6.76 -2.11 11.47
C SER A 307 5.63 -1.72 10.53
N THR A 308 5.24 -0.45 10.53
CA THR A 308 4.23 0.11 9.61
C THR A 308 4.69 0.03 8.15
N ALA A 309 5.90 0.51 7.85
CA ALA A 309 6.43 0.55 6.49
C ALA A 309 6.59 -0.87 5.93
N VAL A 310 7.04 -1.83 6.74
CA VAL A 310 7.18 -3.23 6.33
C VAL A 310 5.81 -3.85 6.02
N SER A 311 4.82 -3.67 6.89
CA SER A 311 3.47 -4.21 6.69
C SER A 311 2.82 -3.66 5.42
N LEU A 312 2.84 -2.33 5.25
CA LEU A 312 2.26 -1.66 4.08
C LEU A 312 2.98 -2.04 2.77
N THR A 313 4.29 -2.18 2.83
CA THR A 313 5.12 -2.55 1.67
C THR A 313 4.92 -4.00 1.27
N SER A 314 4.74 -4.91 2.23
CA SER A 314 4.54 -6.33 1.96
C SER A 314 3.35 -6.58 1.03
N SER A 315 2.22 -5.90 1.30
CA SER A 315 1.03 -5.96 0.45
C SER A 315 1.28 -5.43 -0.96
N PHE A 316 2.06 -4.34 -1.11
CA PHE A 316 2.43 -3.81 -2.42
C PHE A 316 3.32 -4.78 -3.20
N ILE A 317 4.36 -5.31 -2.55
CA ILE A 317 5.29 -6.27 -3.17
C ILE A 317 4.55 -7.52 -3.64
N THR A 318 3.55 -7.97 -2.86
CA THR A 318 2.71 -9.11 -3.23
C THR A 318 1.94 -8.84 -4.52
N LEU A 319 1.28 -7.68 -4.65
CA LEU A 319 0.58 -7.27 -5.87
C LEU A 319 1.51 -7.15 -7.09
N VAL A 320 2.68 -6.54 -6.90
CA VAL A 320 3.72 -6.41 -7.94
C VAL A 320 4.21 -7.79 -8.39
N THR A 321 4.40 -8.72 -7.44
CA THR A 321 4.86 -10.08 -7.71
C THR A 321 3.82 -10.88 -8.48
N ILE A 322 2.55 -10.86 -8.04
CA ILE A 322 1.44 -11.52 -8.76
C ILE A 322 1.34 -10.98 -10.19
N SER A 323 1.42 -9.67 -10.37
CA SER A 323 1.36 -9.03 -11.69
C SER A 323 2.53 -9.45 -12.60
N ALA A 324 3.74 -9.56 -12.05
CA ALA A 324 4.90 -10.06 -12.78
C ALA A 324 4.72 -11.51 -13.23
N VAL A 325 4.24 -12.39 -12.32
CA VAL A 325 3.97 -13.80 -12.62
C VAL A 325 2.89 -13.93 -13.70
N LEU A 326 1.81 -13.16 -13.61
CA LEU A 326 0.77 -13.13 -14.63
C LEU A 326 1.32 -12.67 -16.00
N ALA A 327 2.14 -11.62 -16.04
CA ALA A 327 2.75 -11.15 -17.28
C ALA A 327 3.62 -12.23 -17.94
N VAL A 328 4.44 -12.93 -17.16
CA VAL A 328 5.27 -14.06 -17.63
C VAL A 328 4.41 -15.23 -18.10
N GLY A 329 3.36 -15.58 -17.34
CA GLY A 329 2.43 -16.66 -17.70
C GLY A 329 1.71 -16.40 -19.02
N VAL A 330 1.20 -15.17 -19.21
CA VAL A 330 0.56 -14.77 -20.49
C VAL A 330 1.59 -14.80 -21.62
N ALA A 331 2.83 -14.36 -21.40
CA ALA A 331 3.87 -14.39 -22.42
C ALA A 331 4.19 -15.83 -22.85
N ALA A 332 4.25 -16.77 -21.91
CA ALA A 332 4.44 -18.19 -22.19
C ALA A 332 3.30 -18.77 -23.03
N VAL A 333 2.04 -18.46 -22.70
CA VAL A 333 0.86 -18.91 -23.48
C VAL A 333 0.90 -18.35 -24.91
N VAL A 334 1.20 -17.07 -25.07
CA VAL A 334 1.33 -16.43 -26.40
C VAL A 334 2.46 -17.07 -27.22
N HIS A 335 3.55 -17.48 -26.57
CA HIS A 335 4.66 -18.16 -27.23
C HIS A 335 4.28 -19.58 -27.68
N LEU A 336 3.69 -20.39 -26.78
CA LEU A 336 3.31 -21.77 -27.05
C LEU A 336 2.23 -21.89 -28.13
N THR A 337 1.22 -21.01 -28.11
CA THR A 337 0.19 -20.94 -29.16
C THR A 337 0.74 -20.46 -30.51
N GLY A 338 1.89 -19.78 -30.51
CA GLY A 338 2.60 -19.40 -31.72
C GLY A 338 3.35 -20.56 -32.38
N ALA A 339 3.87 -21.50 -31.59
CA ALA A 339 4.65 -22.64 -32.06
C ALA A 339 3.80 -23.64 -32.87
N SER A 340 2.51 -23.82 -32.55
CA SER A 340 1.63 -24.74 -33.28
C SER A 340 1.38 -24.33 -34.74
N ALA A 341 1.35 -23.02 -35.05
CA ALA A 341 1.27 -22.51 -36.42
C ALA A 341 2.59 -22.69 -37.20
N ALA A 342 3.74 -22.64 -36.51
CA ALA A 342 5.04 -22.93 -37.11
C ALA A 342 5.18 -24.43 -37.45
N VAL A 343 4.63 -25.32 -36.61
CA VAL A 343 4.58 -26.77 -36.86
C VAL A 343 3.63 -27.12 -38.02
N ALA A 344 2.52 -26.40 -38.21
CA ALA A 344 1.64 -26.58 -39.37
C ALA A 344 2.32 -26.19 -40.70
N GLY A 345 3.17 -25.15 -40.68
CA GLY A 345 4.00 -24.77 -41.83
C GLY A 345 5.16 -25.75 -42.12
N LEU A 346 5.58 -26.54 -41.12
CA LEU A 346 6.54 -27.62 -41.32
C LEU A 346 5.90 -28.83 -42.00
N ARG A 347 4.63 -29.17 -41.77
CA ARG A 347 3.97 -30.27 -42.49
C ARG A 347 3.74 -29.97 -43.97
N SER A 348 3.54 -28.71 -44.35
CA SER A 348 3.41 -28.34 -45.76
C SER A 348 4.75 -28.21 -46.51
N ARG A 349 5.88 -28.16 -45.79
CA ARG A 349 7.23 -28.12 -46.37
C ARG A 349 8.05 -29.39 -46.17
N ALA A 350 7.65 -30.27 -45.25
CA ALA A 350 8.27 -31.59 -45.04
C ALA A 350 7.97 -32.59 -46.17
N GLY A 351 7.13 -32.24 -47.15
CA GLY A 351 7.01 -32.99 -48.40
C GLY A 351 8.19 -32.80 -49.37
N GLN A 352 9.05 -31.79 -49.17
CA GLN A 352 10.18 -31.49 -50.06
C GLN A 352 11.37 -30.89 -49.28
N ALA A 353 12.04 -31.67 -48.44
CA ALA A 353 13.45 -31.43 -48.07
C ALA A 353 13.97 -32.57 -47.19
N SER A 354 14.47 -33.62 -47.84
CA SER A 354 15.51 -34.48 -47.27
C SER A 354 16.81 -33.66 -47.27
N GLY A 355 17.33 -33.24 -46.10
CA GLY A 355 18.60 -32.51 -46.07
C GLY A 355 18.99 -31.83 -44.76
N SER A 356 19.74 -32.56 -43.94
CA SER A 356 20.69 -32.09 -42.90
C SER A 356 20.14 -31.47 -41.60
N VAL A 357 20.54 -32.13 -40.50
CA VAL A 357 20.32 -31.72 -39.10
C VAL A 357 21.00 -30.38 -38.75
N GLY A 358 21.96 -29.91 -39.58
CA GLY A 358 22.62 -28.60 -39.42
C GLY A 358 21.72 -27.40 -39.75
N ALA A 359 20.78 -27.52 -40.68
CA ALA A 359 19.85 -26.44 -41.02
C ALA A 359 18.79 -26.19 -39.94
N LEU A 360 18.46 -27.23 -39.16
CA LEU A 360 17.52 -27.14 -38.03
C LEU A 360 18.11 -26.38 -36.83
N MET A 361 19.44 -26.43 -36.64
CA MET A 361 20.14 -25.70 -35.57
C MET A 361 20.26 -24.20 -35.87
N LEU A 362 20.43 -23.78 -37.13
CA LEU A 362 20.41 -22.36 -37.50
C LEU A 362 19.00 -21.76 -37.62
N ALA A 363 17.97 -22.60 -37.81
CA ALA A 363 16.57 -22.15 -37.88
C ALA A 363 15.93 -21.81 -36.51
N HIS A 364 16.59 -22.10 -35.38
CA HIS A 364 16.02 -21.96 -34.02
C HIS A 364 16.62 -20.83 -33.16
N ARG A 365 17.44 -19.95 -33.74
CA ARG A 365 18.15 -18.87 -33.02
C ARG A 365 17.24 -17.75 -32.48
N ASP A 366 16.03 -17.60 -33.02
CA ASP A 366 15.02 -16.64 -32.56
C ASP A 366 14.19 -17.14 -31.36
N THR A 367 14.13 -18.47 -31.16
CA THR A 367 13.27 -19.11 -30.14
C THR A 367 14.02 -19.37 -28.84
N SER A 368 15.33 -19.66 -28.92
CA SER A 368 16.15 -19.97 -27.74
C SER A 368 16.47 -18.75 -26.88
N SER A 369 16.62 -17.56 -27.46
CA SER A 369 16.95 -16.34 -26.72
C SER A 369 15.80 -15.85 -25.82
N ILE A 370 14.56 -15.93 -26.31
CA ILE A 370 13.37 -15.49 -25.55
C ILE A 370 13.02 -16.50 -24.45
N ALA A 371 13.18 -17.81 -24.72
CA ALA A 371 13.03 -18.86 -23.72
C ALA A 371 14.09 -18.76 -22.61
N LEU A 372 15.32 -18.40 -22.95
CA LEU A 372 16.40 -18.19 -21.97
C LEU A 372 16.16 -16.95 -21.09
N VAL A 373 15.61 -15.87 -21.67
CA VAL A 373 15.25 -14.66 -20.90
C VAL A 373 14.02 -14.91 -20.02
N GLY A 374 13.03 -15.65 -20.51
CA GLY A 374 11.88 -16.08 -19.71
C GLY A 374 12.28 -17.00 -18.56
N ALA A 375 13.19 -17.95 -18.81
CA ALA A 375 13.75 -18.84 -17.79
C ALA A 375 14.63 -18.08 -16.79
N ALA A 376 15.42 -17.09 -17.22
CA ALA A 376 16.20 -16.23 -16.34
C ALA A 376 15.30 -15.35 -15.47
N ALA A 377 14.24 -14.76 -16.04
CA ALA A 377 13.25 -13.98 -15.29
C ALA A 377 12.48 -14.84 -14.27
N LEU A 378 12.14 -16.08 -14.64
CA LEU A 378 11.51 -17.06 -13.75
C LEU A 378 12.47 -17.52 -12.64
N PHE A 379 13.74 -17.72 -12.95
CA PHE A 379 14.79 -18.07 -11.98
C PHE A 379 15.05 -16.93 -10.98
N ILE A 380 15.03 -15.68 -11.43
CA ILE A 380 15.13 -14.49 -10.57
C ILE A 380 13.89 -14.34 -9.67
N LEU A 381 12.70 -14.71 -10.17
CA LEU A 381 11.46 -14.72 -9.40
C LEU A 381 11.46 -15.78 -8.28
N LEU A 382 12.15 -16.91 -8.48
CA LEU A 382 12.19 -18.05 -7.56
C LEU A 382 13.39 -18.04 -6.58
N ALA A 383 14.54 -17.45 -6.93
CA ALA A 383 15.79 -17.66 -6.20
C ALA A 383 16.12 -16.66 -5.08
N GLY A 384 15.40 -15.54 -4.96
CA GLY A 384 15.74 -14.47 -3.99
C GLY A 384 16.92 -13.59 -4.43
N PHE A 385 16.92 -12.34 -3.96
CA PHE A 385 17.54 -11.18 -4.63
C PHE A 385 18.96 -10.79 -4.15
N GLY A 386 19.84 -10.47 -5.10
CA GLY A 386 21.05 -9.65 -4.90
C GLY A 386 21.23 -8.59 -6.01
N ALA A 387 21.83 -7.43 -5.70
CA ALA A 387 22.01 -6.30 -6.64
C ALA A 387 22.76 -6.67 -7.93
N THR A 388 23.62 -7.69 -7.88
CA THR A 388 24.35 -8.25 -9.02
C THR A 388 23.43 -8.95 -10.02
N GLN A 389 22.32 -9.54 -9.58
CA GLN A 389 21.37 -10.23 -10.47
C GLN A 389 20.55 -9.25 -11.32
N LEU A 390 20.33 -8.01 -10.85
CA LEU A 390 19.68 -6.96 -11.63
C LEU A 390 20.54 -6.48 -12.80
N VAL A 391 21.86 -6.36 -12.58
CA VAL A 391 22.81 -6.00 -13.64
C VAL A 391 22.83 -7.09 -14.71
N VAL A 392 22.87 -8.36 -14.29
CA VAL A 392 22.85 -9.50 -15.23
C VAL A 392 21.52 -9.58 -16.00
N ALA A 393 20.38 -9.36 -15.35
CA ALA A 393 19.07 -9.33 -16.00
C ALA A 393 18.92 -8.17 -17.00
N GLY A 394 19.40 -6.98 -16.63
CA GLY A 394 19.42 -5.82 -17.50
C GLY A 394 20.29 -6.04 -18.75
N ILE A 395 21.48 -6.64 -18.57
CA ILE A 395 22.38 -7.01 -19.67
C ILE A 395 21.72 -8.05 -20.59
N LEU A 396 21.04 -9.05 -20.04
CA LEU A 396 20.35 -10.08 -20.83
C LEU A 396 19.15 -9.52 -21.61
N CYS A 397 18.38 -8.60 -21.02
CA CYS A 397 17.30 -7.90 -21.73
C CYS A 397 17.83 -6.99 -22.84
N LEU A 398 18.88 -6.21 -22.56
CA LEU A 398 19.55 -5.39 -23.57
C LEU A 398 20.11 -6.25 -24.70
N ALA A 399 20.76 -7.37 -24.39
CA ALA A 399 21.27 -8.30 -25.39
C ALA A 399 20.15 -8.90 -26.25
N ALA A 400 19.01 -9.28 -25.65
CA ALA A 400 17.86 -9.80 -26.39
C ALA A 400 17.23 -8.74 -27.31
N ALA A 401 17.11 -7.50 -26.83
CA ALA A 401 16.62 -6.37 -27.62
C ALA A 401 17.56 -6.05 -28.80
N LEU A 402 18.87 -6.09 -28.56
CA LEU A 402 19.90 -5.76 -29.55
C LEU A 402 20.04 -6.86 -30.62
N VAL A 403 19.89 -8.13 -30.24
CA VAL A 403 19.85 -9.27 -31.17
C VAL A 403 18.61 -9.22 -32.08
N GLN A 404 17.47 -8.77 -31.56
CA GLN A 404 16.25 -8.61 -32.38
C GLN A 404 16.25 -7.39 -33.31
N TRP A 405 17.13 -6.42 -33.05
CA TRP A 405 17.20 -5.18 -33.82
C TRP A 405 18.19 -5.24 -34.99
N TRP A 406 18.94 -6.34 -35.14
CA TRP A 406 19.85 -6.51 -36.27
C TRP A 406 19.07 -6.80 -37.57
N PRO A 407 19.25 -6.01 -38.63
CA PRO A 407 18.66 -6.30 -39.93
C PRO A 407 19.27 -7.58 -40.52
N ASP A 408 18.41 -8.42 -41.10
CA ASP A 408 18.82 -9.64 -41.82
C ASP A 408 19.92 -9.29 -42.83
N ARG A 409 21.09 -9.92 -42.71
CA ARG A 409 22.18 -9.73 -43.69
C ARG A 409 21.65 -10.18 -45.06
N PRO A 410 21.85 -9.38 -46.13
CA PRO A 410 21.42 -9.80 -47.47
C PRO A 410 22.13 -11.10 -47.82
N ALA A 411 21.34 -12.09 -48.25
CA ALA A 411 21.85 -13.38 -48.70
C ALA A 411 22.91 -13.14 -49.79
N SER A 412 24.09 -13.71 -49.59
CA SER A 412 25.18 -13.71 -50.57
C SER A 412 24.66 -14.26 -51.91
N ALA A 413 24.89 -13.50 -52.98
CA ALA A 413 24.51 -13.84 -54.34
C ALA A 413 25.10 -15.21 -54.76
N PRO A 414 24.39 -15.99 -55.60
CA PRO A 414 24.91 -17.26 -56.09
C PRO A 414 26.17 -17.01 -56.94
N SER A 415 27.23 -17.76 -56.64
CA SER A 415 28.42 -17.85 -57.48
C SER A 415 28.03 -18.43 -58.83
N VAL A 416 28.11 -17.58 -59.87
CA VAL A 416 28.16 -18.03 -61.26
C VAL A 416 29.58 -18.54 -61.48
N ASP A 417 29.74 -19.85 -61.59
CA ASP A 417 30.94 -20.42 -62.20
C ASP A 417 30.57 -21.02 -63.55
N VAL A 418 31.43 -20.66 -64.51
CA VAL A 418 31.39 -20.84 -65.97
C VAL A 418 31.74 -22.26 -66.38
#